data_AF-H3BV98-F1
#
_entry.id   AF-H3BV98-F1
#
_cell.length_a   1.000
_cell.length_b   1.000
_cell.length_c   1.000
_cell.angle_alpha   90.00
_cell.angle_beta   90.00
_cell.angle_gamma   90.00
#
_symmetry.space_group_name_H-M   'P 1'
#
loop_
_entity.id
_entity.type
_entity.pdbx_description
1 polymer ?
#
loop_
_entity_poly.entity_id
_entity_poly.type
_entity_poly.pdbx_seq_one_letter_code
_entity_poly.pdbx_strand_id
1 'polypeptide(L)'
;MLEPALEDSSSFSPLDSSLPEDIPVFTAAAAATPVPSVVLTRSPPMELQPPVSPQQSECNPVGALQELVVQKGWRLPEYTVTQESGPAHRKEFTMTCRVERFIEIGSGTSKKLAKRNAAAKMLLRVHTVPLDARDGNEVEPDDDHFSIGVGSRLDGLRNR
;
A
#
# COMPACT_ATOMS: atom_id res chain seq x y z
N MET A 1 26.56 33.09 47.79
CA MET A 1 27.41 34.19 47.25
C MET A 1 28.27 33.54 46.18
N LEU A 2 28.28 33.90 44.89
CA LEU A 2 27.85 35.12 44.20
C LEU A 2 27.87 34.78 42.68
N GLU A 3 26.76 35.00 41.96
CA GLU A 3 26.74 35.41 40.52
C GLU A 3 26.92 36.95 40.48
N PRO A 4 27.30 37.68 39.37
CA PRO A 4 26.97 37.48 37.93
C PRO A 4 27.98 38.09 36.89
N ALA A 5 27.56 38.24 35.61
CA ALA A 5 27.91 39.23 34.52
C ALA A 5 28.24 38.52 33.17
N LEU A 6 27.48 38.56 32.05
CA LEU A 6 26.72 39.60 31.32
C LEU A 6 27.52 40.86 30.97
N GLU A 7 27.79 41.05 29.67
CA GLU A 7 27.82 42.31 28.87
C GLU A 7 28.52 42.03 27.53
N ASP A 8 27.77 41.87 26.44
CA ASP A 8 27.44 42.88 25.41
C ASP A 8 28.66 43.53 24.73
N SER A 9 28.79 43.28 23.43
CA SER A 9 29.30 44.30 22.51
C SER A 9 28.73 44.05 21.13
N SER A 10 27.56 44.67 20.97
CA SER A 10 27.01 45.11 19.69
C SER A 10 28.08 45.82 18.83
N SER A 11 28.22 45.42 17.57
CA SER A 11 28.76 46.31 16.53
C SER A 11 27.96 46.17 15.23
N PHE A 12 26.97 47.06 15.13
CA PHE A 12 26.60 47.88 13.97
C PHE A 12 26.42 47.22 12.58
N SER A 13 25.18 47.38 12.12
CA SER A 13 24.51 47.12 10.83
C SER A 13 25.07 47.99 9.65
N PRO A 14 24.39 48.25 8.51
CA PRO A 14 23.23 47.60 7.84
C PRO A 14 23.36 47.46 6.28
N LEU A 15 22.37 46.78 5.67
CA LEU A 15 21.76 47.00 4.31
C LEU A 15 22.65 47.02 3.04
N ASP A 16 22.47 46.03 2.15
CA ASP A 16 22.15 46.24 0.71
C ASP A 16 21.66 44.91 0.09
N SER A 17 20.37 44.78 -0.19
CA SER A 17 19.79 44.80 -1.54
C SER A 17 20.44 43.82 -2.54
N SER A 18 19.75 42.76 -2.94
CA SER A 18 19.40 42.50 -4.35
C SER A 18 19.00 41.05 -4.64
N LEU A 19 17.81 40.94 -5.24
CA LEU A 19 17.37 39.98 -6.26
C LEU A 19 17.08 38.52 -5.89
N PRO A 20 15.80 38.13 -5.95
CA PRO A 20 15.36 36.75 -6.11
C PRO A 20 14.97 36.45 -7.57
N GLU A 21 15.82 35.82 -8.36
CA GLU A 21 15.42 35.27 -9.67
C GLU A 21 16.26 34.04 -10.04
N ASP A 22 15.64 32.86 -10.07
CA ASP A 22 15.77 31.98 -11.24
C ASP A 22 14.56 31.04 -11.31
N ILE A 23 13.66 31.40 -12.21
CA ILE A 23 12.47 30.68 -12.63
C ILE A 23 12.90 29.64 -13.68
N PRO A 24 12.48 28.37 -13.57
CA PRO A 24 12.86 27.36 -14.53
C PRO A 24 12.28 27.69 -15.92
N VAL A 25 13.17 27.76 -16.90
CA VAL A 25 12.91 28.01 -18.31
C VAL A 25 11.93 26.95 -18.85
N PHE A 26 10.72 27.37 -19.22
CA PHE A 26 9.84 26.59 -20.08
C PHE A 26 9.95 27.17 -21.48
N THR A 27 10.71 26.47 -22.32
CA THR A 27 10.90 26.76 -23.73
C THR A 27 9.56 26.57 -24.47
N ALA A 28 9.07 27.65 -25.06
CA ALA A 28 7.89 27.67 -25.91
C ALA A 28 8.24 27.29 -27.36
N ALA A 29 7.39 26.52 -28.04
CA ALA A 29 7.33 26.52 -29.50
C ALA A 29 5.97 26.07 -30.07
N ALA A 30 5.38 27.00 -30.83
CA ALA A 30 4.67 26.83 -32.11
C ALA A 30 3.25 26.21 -32.17
N ALA A 31 2.27 27.11 -32.26
CA ALA A 31 1.29 27.33 -33.36
C ALA A 31 0.65 26.17 -34.16
N ALA A 32 -0.66 26.36 -34.37
CA ALA A 32 -1.51 26.01 -35.54
C ALA A 32 -2.53 24.84 -35.40
N THR A 33 -3.81 25.21 -35.31
CA THR A 33 -5.01 24.44 -35.75
C THR A 33 -5.06 24.30 -37.29
N PRO A 34 -5.73 23.32 -37.96
CA PRO A 34 -7.09 22.77 -37.68
C PRO A 34 -7.33 21.25 -37.96
N VAL A 35 -8.52 20.75 -37.56
CA VAL A 35 -9.11 19.39 -37.80
C VAL A 35 -9.52 19.18 -39.29
N PRO A 36 -9.67 17.97 -39.90
CA PRO A 36 -10.51 16.84 -39.43
C PRO A 36 -10.14 15.37 -39.83
N SER A 37 -10.84 14.42 -39.19
CA SER A 37 -11.19 13.05 -39.62
C SER A 37 -10.11 12.12 -40.18
N VAL A 38 -9.67 11.16 -39.36
CA VAL A 38 -9.42 9.77 -39.78
C VAL A 38 -9.83 8.81 -38.67
N VAL A 39 -10.85 8.01 -38.98
CA VAL A 39 -11.19 6.77 -38.27
C VAL A 39 -9.97 5.86 -38.28
N LEU A 40 -9.46 5.49 -37.10
CA LEU A 40 -8.73 4.23 -36.93
C LEU A 40 -9.36 3.43 -35.80
N THR A 41 -10.33 2.63 -36.19
CA THR A 41 -10.51 1.28 -35.64
C THR A 41 -9.14 0.59 -35.55
N ARG A 42 -8.70 0.28 -34.33
CA ARG A 42 -8.01 -0.99 -34.04
C ARG A 42 -7.96 -1.20 -32.54
N SER A 43 -8.82 -2.10 -32.08
CA SER A 43 -8.63 -2.83 -30.83
C SER A 43 -7.17 -3.26 -30.66
N PRO A 44 -6.57 -3.19 -29.45
CA PRO A 44 -5.42 -4.03 -29.21
C PRO A 44 -5.88 -5.49 -29.37
N PRO A 45 -5.19 -6.27 -30.21
CA PRO A 45 -5.53 -7.66 -30.43
C PRO A 45 -5.30 -8.45 -29.14
N MET A 46 -6.08 -9.51 -28.97
CA MET A 46 -5.82 -10.57 -28.02
C MET A 46 -4.35 -10.99 -28.11
N GLU A 47 -3.53 -10.61 -27.13
CA GLU A 47 -2.23 -11.25 -26.94
C GLU A 47 -2.50 -12.61 -26.30
N LEU A 48 -2.47 -13.62 -27.16
CA LEU A 48 -2.31 -15.03 -26.85
C LEU A 48 -1.15 -15.18 -25.85
N GLN A 49 -1.49 -15.35 -24.58
CA GLN A 49 -0.54 -15.85 -23.60
C GLN A 49 -0.08 -17.27 -24.01
N PRO A 50 1.21 -17.60 -23.84
CA PRO A 50 1.79 -18.89 -24.20
C PRO A 50 1.12 -20.04 -23.42
N PRO A 51 1.21 -21.30 -23.92
CA PRO A 51 0.49 -22.43 -23.35
C PRO A 51 0.84 -22.57 -21.87
N VAL A 52 -0.16 -22.27 -21.03
CA VAL A 52 -0.12 -22.49 -19.59
C VAL A 52 0.16 -23.99 -19.41
N SER A 53 1.35 -24.28 -18.90
CA SER A 53 1.74 -25.65 -18.58
C SER A 53 0.78 -26.16 -17.49
N PRO A 54 0.10 -27.30 -17.68
CA PRO A 54 -1.03 -27.73 -16.84
C PRO A 54 -0.61 -28.33 -15.48
N GLN A 55 0.45 -27.84 -14.85
CA GLN A 55 0.99 -28.42 -13.61
C GLN A 55 1.19 -27.38 -12.48
N GLN A 56 0.81 -26.11 -12.69
CA GLN A 56 0.82 -25.07 -11.64
C GLN A 56 -0.59 -24.54 -11.31
N SER A 57 -1.61 -25.07 -11.99
CA SER A 57 -3.01 -24.69 -11.78
C SER A 57 -3.52 -25.09 -10.38
N GLU A 58 -2.84 -26.00 -9.69
CA GLU A 58 -3.18 -26.40 -8.31
C GLU A 58 -2.59 -25.45 -7.23
N CYS A 59 -1.65 -24.56 -7.57
CA CYS A 59 -0.98 -23.70 -6.57
C CYS A 59 -0.95 -22.19 -6.91
N ASN A 60 -1.64 -21.75 -7.98
CA ASN A 60 -1.72 -20.35 -8.36
C ASN A 60 -3.10 -19.72 -8.06
N PRO A 61 -3.33 -19.20 -6.85
CA PRO A 61 -4.62 -18.62 -6.49
C PRO A 61 -4.94 -17.34 -7.28
N VAL A 62 -3.94 -16.65 -7.82
CA VAL A 62 -4.18 -15.45 -8.65
C VAL A 62 -4.81 -15.85 -9.99
N GLY A 63 -4.26 -16.88 -10.64
CA GLY A 63 -4.79 -17.42 -11.89
C GLY A 63 -6.17 -18.04 -11.70
N ALA A 64 -6.32 -18.88 -10.67
CA ALA A 64 -7.60 -19.50 -10.34
C ALA A 64 -8.70 -18.46 -10.05
N LEU A 65 -8.37 -17.37 -9.35
CA LEU A 65 -9.32 -16.27 -9.12
C LEU A 65 -9.73 -15.60 -10.43
N GLN A 66 -8.77 -15.35 -11.33
CA GLN A 66 -9.04 -14.73 -12.62
C GLN A 66 -9.96 -15.61 -13.49
N GLU A 67 -9.68 -16.91 -13.59
CA GLU A 67 -10.52 -17.86 -14.31
C GLU A 67 -11.93 -17.91 -13.73
N LEU A 68 -12.05 -17.94 -12.40
CA LEU A 68 -13.34 -17.96 -11.70
C LEU A 68 -14.18 -16.72 -12.02
N VAL A 69 -13.60 -15.52 -11.95
CA VAL A 69 -14.36 -14.28 -12.23
C VAL A 69 -14.78 -14.19 -13.70
N VAL A 70 -13.92 -14.62 -14.63
CA VAL A 70 -14.27 -14.72 -16.05
C VAL A 70 -15.41 -15.71 -16.28
N GLN A 71 -15.35 -16.88 -15.63
CA GLN A 71 -16.39 -17.91 -15.72
C GLN A 71 -17.73 -17.44 -15.13
N LYS A 72 -17.71 -16.56 -14.13
CA LYS A 72 -18.90 -15.92 -13.53
C LYS A 72 -19.40 -14.71 -14.32
N GLY A 73 -18.64 -14.21 -15.31
CA GLY A 73 -18.96 -12.99 -16.05
C GLY A 73 -18.77 -11.70 -15.25
N TRP A 74 -17.96 -11.73 -14.19
CA TRP A 74 -17.64 -10.56 -13.37
C TRP A 74 -16.47 -9.76 -13.94
N ARG A 75 -16.28 -8.54 -13.42
CA ARG A 75 -15.09 -7.75 -13.76
C ARG A 75 -13.81 -8.42 -13.25
N LEU A 76 -12.71 -8.16 -13.96
CA LEU A 76 -11.39 -8.67 -13.57
C LEU A 76 -10.99 -8.16 -12.16
N PRO A 77 -10.20 -8.93 -11.40
CA PRO A 77 -9.81 -8.56 -10.04
C PRO A 77 -8.86 -7.36 -10.06
N GLU A 78 -9.16 -6.35 -9.26
CA GLU A 78 -8.28 -5.20 -9.06
C GLU A 78 -7.39 -5.44 -7.84
N TYR A 79 -6.10 -5.09 -7.96
CA TYR A 79 -5.12 -5.27 -6.89
C TYR A 79 -4.44 -3.94 -6.57
N THR A 80 -4.52 -3.52 -5.32
CA THR A 80 -3.93 -2.27 -4.84
C THR A 80 -3.09 -2.53 -3.60
N VAL A 81 -1.84 -2.08 -3.61
CA VAL A 81 -1.00 -2.10 -2.40
C VAL A 81 -1.49 -0.98 -1.49
N THR A 82 -2.03 -1.34 -0.33
CA THR A 82 -2.61 -0.36 0.61
C THR A 82 -1.66 0.02 1.72
N GLN A 83 -0.70 -0.84 2.07
CA GLN A 83 0.25 -0.58 3.13
C GLN A 83 1.60 -1.24 2.84
N GLU A 84 2.67 -0.53 3.19
CA GLU A 84 4.03 -1.06 3.23
C GLU A 84 4.64 -0.66 4.58
N SER A 85 5.03 -1.63 5.39
CA SER A 85 5.51 -1.42 6.76
C SER A 85 6.77 -2.25 7.04
N GLY A 86 7.37 -2.03 8.22
CA GLY A 86 8.52 -2.80 8.71
C GLY A 86 9.89 -2.28 8.27
N PRO A 87 10.98 -2.80 8.87
CA PRO A 87 12.35 -2.40 8.54
C PRO A 87 12.81 -2.97 7.19
N ALA A 88 13.88 -2.42 6.60
CA ALA A 88 14.41 -2.83 5.29
C ALA A 88 14.67 -4.35 5.14
N HIS A 89 15.05 -5.02 6.24
CA HIS A 89 15.34 -6.45 6.26
C HIS A 89 14.12 -7.34 6.57
N ARG A 90 12.96 -6.74 6.92
CA ARG A 90 11.70 -7.45 7.21
C ARG A 90 10.53 -6.56 6.79
N LYS A 91 10.47 -6.26 5.49
CA LYS A 91 9.37 -5.49 4.92
C LYS A 91 8.10 -6.34 4.89
N GLU A 92 6.98 -5.69 5.16
CA GLU A 92 5.65 -6.24 5.05
C GLU A 92 4.84 -5.41 4.06
N PHE A 93 4.11 -6.09 3.21
CA PHE A 93 3.26 -5.51 2.18
C PHE A 93 1.85 -6.01 2.37
N THR A 94 0.89 -5.09 2.34
CA THR A 94 -0.54 -5.39 2.38
C THR A 94 -1.14 -5.10 1.02
N MET A 95 -1.78 -6.10 0.45
CA MET A 95 -2.47 -6.04 -0.83
C MET A 95 -3.97 -6.17 -0.60
N THR A 96 -4.73 -5.25 -1.17
CA THR A 96 -6.18 -5.33 -1.25
C THR A 96 -6.57 -5.86 -2.63
N CYS A 97 -7.42 -6.88 -2.65
CA CYS A 97 -8.02 -7.45 -3.85
C CYS A 97 -9.51 -7.09 -3.86
N ARG A 98 -9.98 -6.49 -4.95
CA ARG A 98 -11.38 -6.13 -5.15
C ARG A 98 -11.95 -6.91 -6.32
N VAL A 99 -13.05 -7.63 -6.07
CA VAL A 99 -13.78 -8.41 -7.07
C VAL A 99 -15.27 -8.15 -6.87
N GLU A 100 -15.90 -7.53 -7.87
CA GLU A 100 -17.34 -7.21 -7.82
C GLU A 100 -17.70 -6.40 -6.55
N ARG A 101 -18.38 -7.02 -5.58
CA ARG A 101 -18.73 -6.42 -4.27
C ARG A 101 -17.83 -6.88 -3.13
N PHE A 102 -16.93 -7.82 -3.38
CA PHE A 102 -16.03 -8.37 -2.38
C PHE A 102 -14.72 -7.60 -2.35
N ILE A 103 -14.21 -7.42 -1.13
CA ILE A 103 -12.90 -6.82 -0.88
C ILE A 103 -12.20 -7.72 0.12
N GLU A 104 -11.01 -8.19 -0.22
CA GLU A 104 -10.19 -9.02 0.66
C GLU A 104 -8.77 -8.49 0.74
N ILE A 105 -8.16 -8.67 1.91
CA ILE A 105 -6.85 -8.12 2.21
C ILE A 105 -5.87 -9.25 2.54
N GLY A 106 -4.76 -9.30 1.81
CA GLY A 106 -3.66 -10.23 2.04
C GLY A 106 -2.35 -9.52 2.32
N SER A 107 -1.67 -9.91 3.40
CA SER A 107 -0.32 -9.43 3.73
C SER A 107 0.75 -10.42 3.29
N GLY A 108 2.00 -9.96 3.18
CA GLY A 108 3.15 -10.82 2.92
C GLY A 108 4.47 -10.07 2.92
N THR A 109 5.58 -10.79 3.02
CA THR A 109 6.94 -10.23 3.01
C THR A 109 7.39 -9.65 1.66
N SER A 110 6.55 -9.79 0.63
CA SER A 110 6.76 -9.20 -0.69
C SER A 110 5.42 -8.88 -1.35
N LYS A 111 5.40 -7.91 -2.27
CA LYS A 111 4.21 -7.55 -3.06
C LYS A 111 3.61 -8.77 -3.80
N LYS A 112 4.47 -9.68 -4.26
CA LYS A 112 4.04 -10.93 -4.94
C LYS A 112 3.33 -11.89 -3.99
N LEU A 113 3.88 -12.06 -2.79
CA LEU A 113 3.26 -12.92 -1.76
C LEU A 113 1.96 -12.31 -1.24
N ALA A 114 1.95 -11.01 -0.95
CA ALA A 114 0.75 -10.29 -0.53
C ALA A 114 -0.38 -10.43 -1.56
N LYS A 115 -0.07 -10.27 -2.86
CA LYS A 115 -1.04 -10.52 -3.95
C LYS A 115 -1.60 -11.93 -3.95
N ARG A 116 -0.72 -12.94 -3.82
CA ARG A 116 -1.12 -14.34 -3.78
C ARG A 116 -2.06 -14.61 -2.60
N ASN A 117 -1.73 -14.09 -1.42
CA ASN A 117 -2.51 -14.26 -0.20
C ASN A 117 -3.88 -13.55 -0.31
N ALA A 118 -3.93 -12.34 -0.88
CA ALA A 118 -5.17 -11.64 -1.11
C ALA A 118 -6.10 -12.42 -2.06
N ALA A 119 -5.54 -12.96 -3.16
CA ALA A 119 -6.30 -13.78 -4.10
C ALA A 119 -6.82 -15.09 -3.47
N ALA A 120 -6.02 -15.75 -2.65
CA ALA A 120 -6.44 -16.98 -1.97
C ALA A 120 -7.61 -16.73 -1.00
N LYS A 121 -7.58 -15.63 -0.24
CA LYS A 121 -8.70 -15.22 0.63
C LYS A 121 -9.94 -14.90 -0.20
N MET A 122 -9.78 -14.17 -1.31
CA MET A 122 -10.88 -13.82 -2.21
C MET A 122 -11.55 -15.06 -2.82
N LEU A 123 -10.77 -16.05 -3.26
CA LEU A 123 -11.32 -17.32 -3.73
C LEU A 123 -12.21 -17.96 -2.67
N LEU A 124 -11.73 -18.05 -1.43
CA LEU A 124 -12.51 -18.61 -0.33
C LEU A 124 -13.79 -17.79 -0.10
N ARG A 125 -13.72 -16.45 -0.06
CA ARG A 125 -14.88 -15.58 0.16
C ARG A 125 -15.93 -15.75 -0.94
N VAL A 126 -15.50 -15.75 -2.21
CA VAL A 126 -16.39 -15.92 -3.38
C VAL A 126 -17.07 -17.29 -3.39
N HIS A 127 -16.40 -18.34 -2.89
CA HIS A 127 -16.99 -19.67 -2.79
C HIS A 127 -17.88 -19.87 -1.56
N THR A 128 -17.58 -19.22 -0.44
CA THR A 128 -18.26 -19.43 0.85
C THR A 128 -19.47 -18.54 1.06
N VAL A 129 -19.48 -17.35 0.47
CA VAL A 129 -20.52 -16.36 0.75
C VAL A 129 -21.37 -16.13 -0.50
N PRO A 130 -22.63 -16.61 -0.50
CA PRO A 130 -23.65 -16.08 -1.39
C PRO A 130 -23.74 -14.56 -1.16
N LEU A 131 -23.91 -13.78 -2.24
CA LEU A 131 -23.76 -12.32 -2.37
C LEU A 131 -24.52 -11.42 -1.35
N ASP A 132 -25.17 -11.99 -0.33
CA ASP A 132 -26.06 -11.34 0.62
C ASP A 132 -25.47 -11.13 2.03
N ALA A 133 -24.28 -11.68 2.36
CA ALA A 133 -23.70 -11.53 3.70
C ALA A 133 -22.68 -10.37 3.80
N ARG A 134 -23.10 -9.33 4.51
CA ARG A 134 -22.31 -8.18 4.96
C ARG A 134 -21.31 -8.65 6.02
N ASP A 135 -20.05 -8.92 5.68
CA ASP A 135 -19.00 -9.06 6.71
C ASP A 135 -17.88 -8.07 6.44
N GLY A 136 -17.70 -7.17 7.41
CA GLY A 136 -16.43 -6.51 7.64
C GLY A 136 -15.47 -7.54 8.23
N ASN A 137 -14.42 -7.87 7.49
CA ASN A 137 -13.29 -8.61 8.03
C ASN A 137 -12.47 -7.62 8.87
N GLU A 138 -12.88 -7.44 10.13
CA GLU A 138 -12.08 -6.76 11.15
C GLU A 138 -10.87 -7.66 11.42
N VAL A 139 -9.77 -7.33 10.74
CA VAL A 139 -8.45 -7.81 11.14
C VAL A 139 -8.16 -7.07 12.44
N GLU A 140 -8.62 -7.61 13.57
CA GLU A 140 -8.14 -7.23 14.90
C GLU A 140 -6.62 -7.42 14.87
N PRO A 141 -5.82 -6.34 14.90
CA PRO A 141 -4.40 -6.50 15.18
C PRO A 141 -4.29 -7.06 16.60
N ASP A 142 -3.57 -8.16 16.77
CA ASP A 142 -3.19 -8.74 18.06
C ASP A 142 -2.25 -7.76 18.80
N ASP A 143 -2.81 -6.63 19.22
CA ASP A 143 -2.20 -5.63 20.09
C ASP A 143 -2.73 -5.91 21.50
N ASP A 144 -2.13 -6.83 22.27
CA ASP A 144 -2.15 -6.84 23.75
C ASP A 144 -1.69 -8.18 24.34
N HIS A 145 -0.41 -8.52 24.17
CA HIS A 145 0.21 -9.46 25.12
C HIS A 145 1.72 -9.33 25.18
N PHE A 146 2.25 -8.37 25.94
CA PHE A 146 3.40 -8.57 26.83
C PHE A 146 3.71 -7.26 27.56
N SER A 147 2.78 -6.86 28.44
CA SER A 147 3.12 -6.06 29.61
C SER A 147 2.72 -6.84 30.86
N ILE A 148 3.43 -7.93 31.14
CA ILE A 148 3.41 -8.53 32.49
C ILE A 148 4.32 -7.66 33.37
N GLY A 149 3.82 -6.46 33.67
CA GLY A 149 4.26 -5.66 34.78
C GLY A 149 3.53 -6.13 36.04
N VAL A 150 3.93 -7.27 36.62
CA VAL A 150 3.58 -7.58 38.01
C VAL A 150 4.75 -7.23 38.90
N GLY A 151 4.91 -5.93 39.15
CA GLY A 151 5.58 -5.43 40.34
C GLY A 151 4.75 -5.77 41.57
N SER A 152 4.72 -7.04 41.97
CA SER A 152 4.16 -7.47 43.24
C SER A 152 5.20 -7.23 44.33
N ARG A 153 4.96 -6.12 45.04
CA ARG A 153 5.64 -5.68 46.25
C ARG A 153 5.44 -6.74 47.34
N LEU A 154 6.49 -7.48 47.68
CA LEU A 154 6.58 -8.18 48.95
C LEU A 154 8.03 -8.60 49.20
N ASP A 155 8.72 -7.86 50.06
CA ASP A 155 9.46 -8.49 51.15
C ASP A 155 9.69 -7.46 52.28
N GLY A 156 8.77 -7.48 53.24
CA GLY A 156 8.92 -6.81 54.53
C GLY A 156 9.54 -7.79 55.53
N LEU A 157 10.83 -8.07 55.41
CA LEU A 157 11.62 -8.76 56.44
C LEU A 157 12.94 -8.01 56.70
N ARG A 158 12.94 -7.11 57.69
CA ARG A 158 14.14 -6.74 58.46
C ARG A 158 13.77 -6.51 59.92
N ASN A 159 13.69 -7.65 60.62
CA ASN A 159 14.32 -7.99 61.88
C ASN A 159 14.85 -6.82 62.76
N ARG A 160 14.34 -6.81 64.00
CA ARG A 160 14.97 -6.43 65.29
C ARG A 160 15.77 -5.13 65.39
#